data_AF-A0A1F3LZD5-F1
#
_entry.id   AF-A0A1F3LZD5-F1
#
_cell.length_a   1.000
_cell.length_b   1.000
_cell.length_c   1.000
_cell.angle_alpha   90.00
_cell.angle_beta   90.00
_cell.angle_gamma   90.00
#
_symmetry.space_group_name_H-M   'P 1'
#
loop_
_entity.id
_entity.type
_entity.pdbx_description
1 polymer ?
#
loop_
_entity_poly.entity_id
_entity_poly.type
_entity_poly.pdbx_seq_one_letter_code
_entity_poly.pdbx_strand_id
1 'polypeptide(L)'
;MASRRNLKKDIDYLITDLIIDCYGCMEEHSEKDFSQYEQIINDAIILKEDLIERINQFSPGTSGGSKSYFLNLKRDLILGVTQAYDKLKSLGC
;
A
#
# COMPACT_ATOMS: atom_id res chain seq x y z
N MET A 1 -19.26 -10.81 0.45
CA MET A 1 -19.23 -9.49 1.13
C MET A 1 -18.62 -8.46 0.19
N ALA A 2 -19.43 -7.55 -0.35
CA ALA A 2 -18.95 -6.51 -1.27
C ALA A 2 -17.83 -5.65 -0.65
N SER A 3 -17.87 -5.40 0.66
CA SER A 3 -16.87 -4.58 1.37
C SER A 3 -15.46 -5.16 1.36
N ARG A 4 -15.29 -6.47 1.58
CA ARG A 4 -13.95 -7.12 1.53
C ARG A 4 -13.39 -7.09 0.12
N ARG A 5 -14.21 -7.43 -0.88
CA ARG A 5 -13.80 -7.40 -2.29
C ARG A 5 -13.41 -6.00 -2.74
N ASN A 6 -14.16 -4.99 -2.33
CA ASN A 6 -13.85 -3.59 -2.65
C ASN A 6 -12.55 -3.15 -1.97
N LEU A 7 -12.37 -3.46 -0.68
CA LEU A 7 -11.12 -3.10 0.01
C LEU A 7 -9.88 -3.72 -0.66
N LYS A 8 -9.96 -4.98 -1.10
CA LYS A 8 -8.85 -5.59 -1.87
C LYS A 8 -8.54 -4.85 -3.17
N LYS A 9 -9.57 -4.38 -3.87
CA LYS A 9 -9.40 -3.56 -5.08
C LYS A 9 -8.81 -2.19 -4.77
N ASP A 10 -9.23 -1.56 -3.67
CA ASP A 10 -8.68 -0.28 -3.23
C ASP A 10 -7.18 -0.42 -2.91
N ILE A 11 -6.79 -1.51 -2.22
CA ILE A 11 -5.39 -1.85 -1.95
C ILE A 11 -4.62 -2.05 -3.26
N ASP A 12 -5.15 -2.89 -4.16
CA ASP A 12 -4.51 -3.19 -5.44
C ASP A 12 -4.29 -1.93 -6.27
N TYR A 13 -5.32 -1.09 -6.38
CA TYR A 13 -5.27 0.18 -7.10
C TYR A 13 -4.22 1.11 -6.52
N LEU A 14 -4.27 1.43 -5.22
CA LEU A 14 -3.36 2.42 -4.62
C LEU A 14 -1.90 1.95 -4.62
N ILE A 15 -1.65 0.66 -4.43
CA ILE A 15 -0.29 0.11 -4.46
C ILE A 15 0.26 0.09 -5.89
N THR A 16 -0.56 -0.29 -6.87
CA THR A 16 -0.14 -0.26 -8.28
C THR A 16 0.12 1.17 -8.75
N ASP A 17 -0.73 2.12 -8.37
CA ASP A 17 -0.57 3.55 -8.70
C ASP A 17 0.77 4.09 -8.15
N LEU A 18 1.05 3.84 -6.87
CA LEU A 18 2.33 4.20 -6.24
C LEU A 18 3.55 3.58 -6.94
N ILE A 19 3.45 2.32 -7.38
CA ILE A 19 4.54 1.65 -8.10
C ILE A 19 4.75 2.28 -9.47
N ILE A 20 3.68 2.63 -10.19
CA ILE A 20 3.76 3.33 -11.47
C ILE A 20 4.45 4.70 -11.28
N ASP A 21 4.08 5.45 -10.25
CA ASP A 21 4.71 6.73 -9.94
C ASP A 21 6.20 6.57 -9.60
N CYS A 22 6.58 5.52 -8.87
CA CYS A 22 7.99 5.20 -8.64
C CYS A 22 8.75 4.98 -9.96
N TYR A 23 8.18 4.22 -10.90
CA TYR A 23 8.80 4.02 -12.21
C TYR A 23 8.88 5.30 -13.04
N GLY A 24 7.82 6.12 -13.05
CA GLY A 24 7.83 7.42 -13.73
C GLY A 24 8.95 8.33 -13.19
N CYS A 25 9.12 8.37 -11.87
CA CYS A 25 10.23 9.06 -11.24
C CYS A 25 11.62 8.51 -11.63
N MET A 26 11.77 7.19 -11.71
CA MET A 26 13.03 6.58 -12.13
C MET A 26 13.38 6.96 -13.58
N GLU A 27 12.39 7.05 -14.46
CA GLU A 27 12.59 7.51 -15.85
C GLU A 27 13.01 8.98 -15.91
N GLU A 28 12.39 9.86 -15.12
CA GLU A 28 12.74 11.29 -15.05
C GLU A 28 14.12 11.53 -14.41
N HIS A 29 14.55 10.65 -13.51
CA HIS A 29 15.81 10.76 -12.75
C HIS A 29 16.80 9.64 -13.11
N SER A 30 16.95 9.35 -14.41
CA SER A 30 17.73 8.20 -14.92
C SER A 30 19.22 8.16 -14.54
N GLU A 31 19.75 9.25 -13.99
CA GLU A 31 21.15 9.38 -13.55
C GLU A 31 21.35 9.06 -12.05
N LYS A 32 20.27 8.82 -11.29
CA LYS A 32 20.31 8.54 -9.85
C LYS A 32 20.40 7.05 -9.56
N ASP A 33 20.89 6.72 -8.35
CA ASP A 33 20.79 5.39 -7.79
C ASP A 33 19.30 5.02 -7.55
N PHE A 34 18.88 3.89 -8.11
CA PHE A 34 17.52 3.39 -8.04
C PHE A 34 17.20 2.61 -6.77
N SER A 35 18.20 2.30 -5.94
CA SER A 35 18.04 1.49 -4.72
C SER A 35 16.91 1.98 -3.79
N GLN A 36 16.75 3.30 -3.67
CA GLN A 36 15.71 3.90 -2.83
C GLN A 36 14.30 3.75 -3.42
N TYR A 37 14.16 3.83 -4.76
CA TYR A 37 12.89 3.58 -5.44
C TYR A 37 12.51 2.08 -5.36
N GLU A 38 13.47 1.19 -5.57
CA GLU A 38 13.29 -0.25 -5.41
C GLU A 38 12.85 -0.61 -3.98
N GLN A 39 13.41 0.06 -2.98
CA GLN A 39 12.99 -0.11 -1.59
C GLN A 39 11.53 0.31 -1.37
N ILE A 40 11.11 1.46 -1.93
CA ILE A 40 9.72 1.92 -1.84
C ILE A 40 8.76 0.91 -2.49
N ILE A 41 9.11 0.40 -3.67
CA ILE A 41 8.32 -0.62 -4.39
C ILE A 41 8.20 -1.90 -3.57
N ASN A 42 9.32 -2.40 -3.01
CA ASN A 42 9.33 -3.60 -2.19
C ASN A 42 8.47 -3.42 -0.91
N ASP A 43 8.63 -2.29 -0.21
CA ASP A 43 7.82 -1.96 0.97
C ASP A 43 6.32 -1.92 0.63
N ALA A 44 5.95 -1.38 -0.53
CA ALA A 44 4.56 -1.31 -1.01
C ALA A 44 3.99 -2.70 -1.33
N ILE A 45 4.79 -3.60 -1.91
CA ILE A 45 4.39 -5.00 -2.16
C ILE A 45 4.18 -5.73 -0.83
N ILE A 46 5.08 -5.58 0.14
CA ILE A 46 4.95 -6.19 1.48
C ILE A 46 3.68 -5.68 2.17
N LEU A 47 3.40 -4.38 2.10
CA LEU A 47 2.16 -3.79 2.65
C LEU A 47 0.91 -4.40 2.02
N LYS A 48 0.90 -4.58 0.70
CA LYS A 48 -0.20 -5.24 -0.02
C LYS A 48 -0.41 -6.66 0.49
N GLU A 49 0.66 -7.44 0.60
CA GLU A 49 0.60 -8.83 1.05
C GLU A 49 0.05 -8.93 2.48
N ASP A 50 0.56 -8.13 3.42
CA ASP A 50 0.08 -8.07 4.81
C ASP A 50 -1.43 -7.76 4.88
N LEU A 51 -1.87 -6.70 4.21
CA LEU A 51 -3.26 -6.27 4.25
C LEU A 51 -4.19 -7.32 3.63
N ILE A 52 -3.77 -7.96 2.53
CA ILE A 52 -4.55 -9.01 1.88
C ILE A 52 -4.64 -10.26 2.75
N GLU A 53 -3.55 -10.66 3.41
CA GLU A 53 -3.52 -11.77 4.35
C GLU A 53 -4.46 -11.52 5.52
N ARG A 54 -4.38 -10.34 6.15
CA ARG A 54 -5.26 -9.92 7.26
C ARG A 54 -6.74 -9.93 6.86
N ILE A 55 -7.07 -9.47 5.65
CA ILE A 55 -8.44 -9.55 5.11
C ILE A 55 -8.90 -11.01 4.95
N ASN A 56 -8.01 -11.91 4.52
CA ASN A 56 -8.31 -13.33 4.31
C ASN A 56 -8.48 -14.09 5.63
N GLN A 57 -7.65 -13.79 6.61
CA GLN A 57 -7.66 -14.44 7.94
C GLN A 57 -8.78 -13.91 8.85
N PHE A 58 -9.45 -12.80 8.49
CA PHE A 58 -10.54 -12.25 9.29
C PHE A 58 -11.73 -13.22 9.42
N SER A 59 -11.94 -13.69 10.65
CA SER A 59 -13.07 -14.50 11.08
C SER A 59 -14.00 -13.70 12.00
N PRO A 60 -15.32 -13.64 11.76
CA PRO A 60 -16.27 -13.01 12.67
C PRO A 60 -16.37 -13.81 13.98
N GLY A 61 -15.93 -13.24 15.11
CA GLY A 61 -16.05 -13.89 16.43
C GLY A 61 -14.99 -13.49 17.44
N THR A 62 -13.87 -12.91 16.98
CA THR A 62 -12.84 -12.33 17.85
C THR A 62 -13.21 -10.88 18.18
N SER A 63 -13.14 -10.53 19.46
CA SER A 63 -13.56 -9.27 20.07
C SER A 63 -13.08 -8.02 19.31
N GLY A 64 -14.03 -7.21 18.84
CA GLY A 64 -13.82 -6.04 17.98
C GLY A 64 -14.60 -6.22 16.68
N GLY A 65 -15.81 -5.66 16.59
CA GLY A 65 -16.72 -5.90 15.48
C GLY A 65 -16.07 -5.72 14.10
N SER A 66 -16.56 -6.44 13.09
CA SER A 66 -16.02 -6.44 11.72
C SER A 66 -15.76 -5.04 11.15
N LYS A 67 -16.60 -4.06 11.50
CA LYS A 67 -16.46 -2.66 11.05
C LYS A 67 -15.15 -2.01 11.52
N SER A 68 -14.78 -2.12 12.80
CA SER A 68 -13.57 -1.48 13.31
C SER A 68 -12.31 -2.13 12.75
N TYR A 69 -12.34 -3.45 12.55
CA TYR A 69 -11.24 -4.19 11.93
C TYR A 69 -10.94 -3.69 10.51
N PHE A 70 -11.96 -3.64 9.65
CA PHE A 70 -11.78 -3.15 8.28
C PHE A 70 -11.50 -1.64 8.21
N LEU A 71 -11.94 -0.85 9.18
CA LEU A 71 -11.56 0.56 9.28
C LEU A 71 -10.08 0.72 9.58
N ASN A 72 -9.52 -0.10 10.47
CA ASN A 72 -8.09 -0.07 10.78
C ASN A 72 -7.26 -0.52 9.57
N LEU A 73 -7.66 -1.56 8.85
CA LEU A 73 -6.99 -1.95 7.59
C LEU A 73 -6.95 -0.82 6.56
N LYS A 74 -8.03 -0.04 6.45
CA LYS A 74 -8.05 1.15 5.58
C LYS A 74 -7.09 2.24 6.07
N ARG A 75 -7.00 2.46 7.38
CA ARG A 75 -6.05 3.44 7.95
C ARG A 75 -4.61 3.01 7.69
N ASP A 76 -4.30 1.73 7.87
CA ASP A 76 -2.97 1.17 7.64
C ASP A 76 -2.57 1.33 6.16
N LEU A 77 -3.50 1.04 5.22
CA LEU A 77 -3.30 1.29 3.79
C LEU A 77 -2.95 2.76 3.51
N ILE A 78 -3.77 3.69 3.98
CA ILE A 78 -3.56 5.13 3.73
C ILE A 78 -2.25 5.60 4.36
N LEU A 79 -1.94 5.16 5.59
CA LEU A 79 -0.70 5.53 6.26
C LEU A 79 0.52 5.04 5.48
N GLY A 80 0.54 3.77 5.08
CA GLY A 80 1.65 3.18 4.35
C GLY A 80 1.85 3.82 2.98
N VAL A 81 0.77 4.07 2.23
CA VAL A 81 0.84 4.78 0.93
C VAL A 81 1.31 6.23 1.12
N THR A 82 0.81 6.94 2.14
CA THR A 82 1.26 8.32 2.42
C THR A 82 2.74 8.37 2.75
N GLN A 83 3.23 7.46 3.61
CA GLN A 83 4.64 7.37 3.96
C GLN A 83 5.52 7.04 2.74
N ALA A 84 5.03 6.19 1.82
CA ALA A 84 5.74 5.89 0.59
C ALA A 84 5.82 7.12 -0.34
N TYR A 85 4.75 7.89 -0.47
CA TYR A 85 4.78 9.16 -1.23
C TYR A 85 5.68 10.21 -0.57
N ASP A 86 5.71 10.30 0.76
CA ASP A 86 6.63 11.19 1.47
C ASP A 86 8.09 10.82 1.20
N LYS A 87 8.42 9.52 1.18
CA LYS A 87 9.74 9.01 0.77
C LYS A 87 10.03 9.35 -0.69
N LEU A 88 9.11 9.05 -1.60
CA LEU A 88 9.26 9.33 -3.03
C LEU A 88 9.51 10.82 -3.27
N LYS A 89 8.78 11.69 -2.55
CA LYS A 89 8.95 13.14 -2.60
C LYS A 89 10.34 13.61 -2.17
N SER A 90 10.89 12.98 -1.15
CA SER A 90 12.26 13.27 -0.71
C SER A 90 13.35 12.91 -1.74
N LEU A 91 13.01 12.10 -2.75
CA LEU A 91 13.91 11.73 -3.85
C LEU A 91 13.90 12.75 -5.01
N GLY A 92 13.05 13.78 -4.95
CA GLY A 92 12.90 14.78 -6.00
C GLY A 92 11.74 14.51 -6.94
N CYS A 93 10.80 13.68 -6.49
CA CYS A 93 9.41 13.70 -6.93
C CYS A 93 8.55 14.39 -5.84
#